data_AF-A0A9P8ENG8-F1
#
_entry.id   AF-A0A9P8ENG8-F1
#
_cell.length_a   1.000
_cell.length_b   1.000
_cell.length_c   1.000
_cell.angle_alpha   90.00
_cell.angle_beta   90.00
_cell.angle_gamma   90.00
#
_symmetry.space_group_name_H-M   'P 1'
#
loop_
_entity.id
_entity.type
_entity.pdbx_description
1 polymer ?
#
loop_
_entity_poly.entity_id
_entity_poly.type
_entity_poly.pdbx_seq_one_letter_code
_entity_poly.pdbx_strand_id
1 'polypeptide(L)'
;GRETISRVTGGMKVKADRDESSPYAAMLAAQDVAARCKELGITALHVKIRATGGNGTKTPGPGAQSALRALARAGMKIGRIEDVTPTPSDSTRRKGGRRGRRL
;
A
#
# COMPACT_ATOMS: atom_id res chain seq x y z
N GLY A 1 3.83 -9.41 12.88
CA GLY A 1 3.19 -8.07 12.92
C GLY A 1 2.15 -7.94 14.01
N ARG A 2 2.41 -8.48 15.21
CA ARG A 2 1.53 -8.27 16.38
C ARG A 2 1.74 -6.88 16.97
N GLU A 3 2.98 -6.41 16.95
CA GLU A 3 3.35 -5.03 17.31
C GLU A 3 3.56 -4.18 16.07
N THR A 4 3.12 -2.93 16.14
CA THR A 4 3.15 -1.97 15.03
C THR A 4 4.10 -0.83 15.36
N ILE A 5 5.06 -0.59 14.47
CA ILE A 5 6.12 0.42 14.66
C ILE A 5 5.67 1.80 14.15
N SER A 6 5.08 1.80 12.96
CA SER A 6 4.59 3.00 12.28
C SER A 6 3.41 2.66 11.37
N ARG A 7 2.40 3.52 11.35
CA ARG A 7 1.28 3.42 10.41
C ARG A 7 1.01 4.81 9.82
N VAL A 8 1.16 4.94 8.50
CA VAL A 8 0.90 6.18 7.77
C VAL A 8 0.03 5.86 6.57
N THR A 9 -0.93 6.74 6.26
CA THR A 9 -1.83 6.59 5.11
C THR A 9 -1.65 7.79 4.16
N GLY A 10 -2.11 7.65 2.90
CA GLY A 10 -2.07 8.75 1.94
C GLY A 10 -2.86 9.97 2.41
N GLY A 11 -4.05 9.78 2.99
CA GLY A 11 -4.89 10.86 3.54
C GLY A 11 -4.29 11.59 4.73
N MET A 12 -3.28 11.04 5.42
CA MET A 12 -2.54 11.80 6.43
C MET A 12 -1.59 12.84 5.81
N LYS A 13 -1.29 12.73 4.51
CA LYS A 13 -0.33 13.58 3.80
C LYS A 13 -0.97 14.59 2.86
N VAL A 14 -2.24 14.43 2.56
CA VAL A 14 -2.99 15.33 1.68
C VAL A 14 -4.30 15.72 2.36
N LYS A 15 -4.82 16.92 2.04
CA LYS A 15 -6.08 17.42 2.60
C LYS A 15 -7.31 17.05 1.75
N ALA A 16 -7.08 16.57 0.51
CA ALA A 16 -8.14 16.28 -0.45
C ALA A 16 -8.31 14.77 -0.64
N ASP A 17 -9.54 14.29 -0.46
CA ASP A 17 -9.88 12.86 -0.51
C ASP A 17 -9.51 12.20 -1.85
N ARG A 18 -9.63 12.95 -2.95
CA ARG A 18 -9.28 12.46 -4.30
C ARG A 18 -7.79 12.14 -4.45
N ASP A 19 -6.94 12.82 -3.68
CA ASP A 19 -5.48 12.73 -3.79
C ASP A 19 -4.89 11.66 -2.87
N GLU A 20 -5.69 11.00 -2.04
CA GLU A 20 -5.23 9.96 -1.11
C GLU A 20 -4.57 8.78 -1.81
N SER A 21 -5.09 8.41 -2.98
CA SER A 21 -4.57 7.31 -3.79
C SER A 21 -3.37 7.71 -4.67
N SER A 22 -3.04 9.01 -4.69
CA SER A 22 -2.03 9.54 -5.60
C SER A 22 -0.63 8.96 -5.32
N PRO A 23 0.19 8.76 -6.35
CA PRO A 23 1.60 8.39 -6.17
C PRO A 23 2.37 9.37 -5.29
N TYR A 24 1.98 10.65 -5.29
CA TYR A 24 2.59 11.70 -4.48
C TYR A 24 2.32 11.48 -2.98
N ALA A 25 1.05 11.27 -2.60
CA ALA A 25 0.68 10.99 -1.22
C ALA A 25 1.39 9.72 -0.69
N ALA A 26 1.48 8.68 -1.52
CA ALA A 26 2.17 7.44 -1.18
C ALA A 26 3.68 7.62 -0.95
N MET A 27 4.32 8.49 -1.75
CA MET A 27 5.75 8.81 -1.59
C MET A 27 6.01 9.51 -0.26
N LEU A 28 5.22 10.54 0.08
CA LEU A 28 5.35 11.26 1.34
C LEU A 28 5.12 10.35 2.54
N ALA A 29 4.11 9.48 2.46
CA ALA A 29 3.83 8.51 3.53
C ALA A 29 4.99 7.53 3.75
N ALA A 30 5.62 7.07 2.67
CA ALA A 30 6.77 6.17 2.74
C ALA A 30 8.03 6.85 3.33
N GLN A 31 8.26 8.13 3.03
CA GLN A 31 9.40 8.88 3.59
C GLN A 31 9.30 9.02 5.10
N ASP A 32 8.12 9.35 5.62
CA ASP A 32 7.86 9.43 7.07
C ASP A 32 8.10 8.09 7.78
N VAL A 33 7.60 6.99 7.20
CA VAL A 33 7.83 5.64 7.74
C VAL A 33 9.31 5.33 7.75
N ALA A 34 10.04 5.64 6.67
CA ALA A 34 11.47 5.39 6.60
C ALA A 34 12.25 6.21 7.64
N ALA A 35 11.90 7.48 7.86
CA ALA A 35 12.52 8.31 8.88
C ALA A 35 12.34 7.71 10.29
N ARG A 36 11.10 7.35 10.65
CA ARG A 36 10.80 6.72 11.94
C ARG A 36 11.48 5.36 12.10
N CYS A 37 11.57 4.55 11.04
CA CYS A 37 12.32 3.30 11.08
C CYS A 37 13.81 3.52 11.33
N LYS A 38 14.42 4.56 10.76
CA LYS A 38 15.83 4.91 10.98
C LYS A 38 16.10 5.35 12.41
N GLU A 39 15.23 6.17 13.00
CA GLU A 39 15.33 6.59 14.40
C GLU A 39 15.34 5.39 15.36
N LEU A 40 14.61 4.33 14.99
CA LEU A 40 14.53 3.08 15.75
C LEU A 40 15.62 2.06 15.37
N GLY A 41 16.56 2.41 14.50
CA GLY A 41 17.67 1.53 14.09
C GLY A 41 17.29 0.42 13.11
N ILE A 42 16.12 0.48 12.47
CA ILE A 42 15.67 -0.51 11.48
C ILE A 42 16.29 -0.17 10.14
N THR A 43 17.11 -1.08 9.60
CA THR A 43 17.89 -0.85 8.37
C THR A 43 17.34 -1.57 7.14
N ALA A 44 16.51 -2.60 7.34
CA ALA A 44 15.97 -3.44 6.26
C ALA A 44 14.49 -3.78 6.47
N LEU A 45 13.74 -3.92 5.37
CA LEU A 45 12.31 -4.24 5.37
C LEU A 45 11.99 -5.35 4.36
N HIS A 46 11.15 -6.30 4.78
CA HIS A 46 10.45 -7.18 3.85
C HIS A 46 9.16 -6.51 3.40
N VAL A 47 8.89 -6.55 2.09
CA VAL A 47 7.74 -5.86 1.52
C VAL A 47 6.66 -6.87 1.19
N LYS A 48 5.47 -6.64 1.74
CA LYS A 48 4.25 -7.38 1.38
C LYS A 48 3.29 -6.41 0.71
N ILE A 49 3.11 -6.55 -0.60
CA ILE A 49 2.18 -5.74 -1.38
C ILE A 49 0.80 -6.39 -1.31
N ARG A 50 -0.24 -5.58 -1.17
CA ARG A 50 -1.62 -6.07 -1.07
C ARG A 50 -2.57 -5.13 -1.80
N ALA A 51 -3.30 -5.64 -2.77
CA ALA A 51 -4.48 -5.00 -3.33
C ALA A 51 -5.74 -5.30 -2.50
N THR A 52 -6.88 -4.70 -2.85
CA THR A 52 -8.16 -4.95 -2.16
C THR A 52 -8.51 -6.45 -2.15
N GLY A 53 -8.32 -7.12 -3.28
CA GLY A 53 -8.48 -8.56 -3.44
C GLY A 53 -9.90 -9.08 -3.21
N GLY A 54 -10.05 -10.39 -3.08
CA GLY A 54 -11.34 -11.06 -2.94
C GLY A 54 -12.25 -10.80 -4.15
N ASN A 55 -13.41 -10.22 -3.88
CA ASN A 55 -14.37 -9.81 -4.92
C ASN A 55 -14.05 -8.45 -5.56
N GLY A 56 -13.07 -7.72 -5.01
CA GLY A 56 -12.60 -6.45 -5.53
C GLY A 56 -11.53 -6.59 -6.60
N THR A 57 -10.80 -5.51 -6.83
CA THR A 57 -9.63 -5.49 -7.72
C THR A 57 -8.47 -6.24 -7.06
N LYS A 58 -7.85 -7.13 -7.83
CA LYS A 58 -6.62 -7.83 -7.44
C LYS A 58 -5.37 -7.04 -7.82
N THR A 59 -5.52 -6.00 -8.63
CA THR A 59 -4.43 -5.14 -9.07
C THR A 59 -4.08 -4.14 -7.97
N PRO A 60 -2.82 -4.04 -7.54
CA PRO A 60 -2.37 -3.01 -6.62
C PRO A 60 -2.64 -1.60 -7.19
N GLY A 61 -2.96 -0.66 -6.31
CA GLY A 61 -3.22 0.72 -6.70
C GLY A 61 -1.98 1.47 -7.17
N PRO A 62 -2.15 2.67 -7.77
CA PRO A 62 -1.06 3.45 -8.35
C PRO A 62 0.01 3.88 -7.34
N GLY A 63 -0.34 3.99 -6.05
CA GLY A 63 0.61 4.31 -4.98
C GLY A 63 1.60 3.19 -4.63
N ALA A 64 1.35 1.93 -5.01
CA ALA A 64 2.15 0.78 -4.57
C ALA A 64 3.61 0.88 -5.04
N GLN A 65 3.83 1.12 -6.33
CA GLN A 65 5.17 1.24 -6.90
C GLN A 65 5.88 2.52 -6.45
N SER A 66 5.12 3.61 -6.25
CA SER A 66 5.67 4.88 -5.74
C SER A 66 6.21 4.73 -4.32
N ALA A 67 5.44 4.11 -3.43
CA ALA A 67 5.85 3.85 -2.05
C ALA A 67 7.10 2.94 -1.99
N LEU A 68 7.14 1.86 -2.77
CA LEU A 68 8.29 0.97 -2.85
C LEU A 68 9.56 1.73 -3.28
N ARG A 69 9.46 2.54 -4.34
CA ARG A 69 10.58 3.36 -4.83
C ARG A 69 11.00 4.41 -3.80
N ALA A 70 10.05 5.00 -3.06
CA ALA A 70 10.34 5.97 -2.01
C ALA A 70 11.12 5.34 -0.84
N LEU A 71 10.74 4.14 -0.39
CA LEU A 71 11.47 3.41 0.65
C LEU A 71 12.91 3.08 0.23
N ALA A 72 13.09 2.63 -1.01
CA ALA A 72 14.43 2.36 -1.56
C ALA A 72 15.27 3.64 -1.64
N ARG A 73 14.70 4.75 -2.14
CA ARG A 73 15.39 6.06 -2.19
C ARG A 73 15.70 6.62 -0.80
N ALA A 74 14.87 6.32 0.20
CA ALA A 74 15.14 6.68 1.58
C ALA A 74 16.30 5.87 2.20
N GLY A 75 16.89 4.91 1.47
CA GLY A 75 18.05 4.13 1.94
C GLY A 75 17.68 2.92 2.78
N MET A 76 16.41 2.49 2.78
CA MET A 76 16.00 1.24 3.41
C MET A 76 16.44 0.06 2.54
N LYS A 77 17.09 -0.95 3.13
CA LYS A 77 17.42 -2.19 2.40
C LYS A 77 16.15 -3.00 2.16
N ILE A 78 15.79 -3.19 0.89
CA ILE A 78 14.60 -3.97 0.52
C ILE A 78 14.98 -5.44 0.45
N GLY A 79 14.35 -6.26 1.29
CA GLY A 79 14.48 -7.71 1.26
C GLY A 79 13.51 -8.34 0.26
N ARG A 80 12.97 -9.52 0.62
CA ARG A 80 11.93 -10.19 -0.15
C ARG A 80 10.71 -9.29 -0.40
N ILE A 81 10.21 -9.35 -1.63
CA ILE A 81 8.97 -8.70 -2.05
C ILE A 81 7.97 -9.81 -2.38
N GLU A 82 6.80 -9.77 -1.75
CA GLU A 82 5.74 -10.76 -1.92
C GLU A 82 4.41 -10.06 -2.19
N ASP A 83 3.65 -10.53 -3.16
CA ASP A 83 2.25 -10.15 -3.33
C ASP A 83 1.37 -11.07 -2.48
N VAL A 84 0.73 -10.49 -1.47
CA VAL A 84 -0.17 -11.18 -0.54
C VAL A 84 -1.63 -10.78 -0.77
N THR A 85 -1.95 -10.34 -1.99
CA THR A 85 -3.32 -10.04 -2.39
C THR A 85 -4.21 -11.27 -2.22
N PRO A 86 -5.31 -11.18 -1.43
CA PRO A 86 -6.14 -12.35 -1.16
C PRO A 86 -6.85 -12.81 -2.44
N THR A 87 -6.51 -14.01 -2.88
CA THR A 87 -7.16 -14.70 -4.00
C THR A 87 -8.05 -15.80 -3.44
N PRO A 88 -9.38 -15.67 -3.56
CA PRO A 88 -10.28 -16.63 -2.96
C PRO A 88 -10.44 -17.86 -3.86
N SER A 89 -10.51 -19.06 -3.27
CA SER A 89 -10.73 -20.32 -4.01
C SER A 89 -12.12 -20.38 -4.64
N ASP A 90 -13.11 -19.79 -3.98
CA ASP A 90 -14.46 -19.52 -4.48
C ASP A 90 -14.87 -18.09 -4.10
N SER A 91 -15.75 -17.46 -4.88
CA SER A 91 -16.07 -16.04 -4.74
C SER A 91 -17.50 -15.78 -4.31
N THR A 92 -17.69 -14.78 -3.46
CA THR A 92 -19.04 -14.25 -3.23
C THR A 92 -19.42 -13.26 -4.35
N ARG A 93 -20.70 -12.89 -4.44
CA ARG A 93 -21.18 -12.03 -5.54
C ARG A 93 -20.49 -10.66 -5.51
N ARG A 94 -19.92 -10.24 -6.65
CA ARG A 94 -19.33 -8.89 -6.82
C ARG A 94 -20.38 -7.78 -6.75
N LYS A 95 -19.98 -6.59 -6.31
CA LYS A 95 -20.81 -5.37 -6.34
C LYS A 95 -21.06 -4.94 -7.79
N GLY A 96 -22.21 -4.30 -8.05
CA GLY A 96 -22.62 -3.85 -9.40
C GLY A 96 -23.77 -4.67 -10.03
N GLY A 97 -24.30 -5.66 -9.33
CA GLY A 97 -25.41 -6.49 -9.83
C GLY A 97 -25.02 -7.33 -11.05
N ARG A 98 -26.00 -7.88 -11.78
CA ARG A 98 -25.73 -8.71 -12.98
C ARG A 98 -25.13 -7.90 -14.14
N ARG A 99 -25.43 -6.60 -14.20
CA ARG A 99 -25.10 -5.71 -15.33
C ARG A 99 -23.87 -4.83 -15.10
N GLY A 100 -23.29 -4.86 -13.90
CA GLY A 100 -22.14 -4.02 -13.53
C GLY A 100 -22.48 -2.54 -13.33
N ARG A 101 -21.44 -1.74 -13.06
CA ARG A 101 -21.52 -0.27 -13.03
C ARG A 101 -21.62 0.26 -14.47
N ARG A 102 -22.56 1.18 -14.72
CA ARG A 102 -22.88 1.74 -16.05
C ARG A 102 -22.69 3.26 -16.17
N LEU A 103 -22.02 3.84 -15.18
CA LEU A 103 -21.57 5.23 -15.20
C LEU A 103 -20.24 5.30 -15.93
#